data_AF-A0A352EY58-F1
#
_entry.id   AF-A0A352EY58-F1
#
_cell.length_a   1.000
_cell.length_b   1.000
_cell.length_c   1.000
_cell.angle_alpha   90.00
_cell.angle_beta   90.00
_cell.angle_gamma   90.00
#
_symmetry.space_group_name_H-M   'P 1'
#
loop_
_entity.id
_entity.type
_entity.pdbx_description
1 polymer ?
#
loop_
_entity_poly.entity_id
_entity_poly.type
_entity_poly.pdbx_seq_one_letter_code
_entity_poly.pdbx_strand_id
1 'polypeptide(L)'
;MPKVTYDSNIFIKHKPAHLPAGFYMSMIVLHELVAGARDATATKELEAAYQNYKRAERLLVPDTEDWWQVGLILNALQRGRNQRRPG
;
A
#
# COMPACT_ATOMS: atom_id res chain seq x y z
N MET A 1 -15.15 -9.11 10.82
CA MET A 1 -13.87 -8.59 11.36
C MET A 1 -13.43 -7.40 10.51
N PRO A 2 -12.80 -6.37 11.09
CA PRO A 2 -12.32 -5.21 10.33
C PRO A 2 -11.24 -5.62 9.33
N LYS A 3 -11.26 -5.05 8.12
CA LYS A 3 -10.20 -5.22 7.12
C LYS A 3 -9.03 -4.32 7.51
N VAL A 4 -7.92 -4.92 7.95
CA VAL A 4 -6.70 -4.19 8.32
C VAL A 4 -5.71 -4.26 7.17
N THR A 5 -5.08 -3.14 6.82
CA THR A 5 -3.98 -3.06 5.86
C THR A 5 -2.84 -2.21 6.44
N TYR A 6 -1.63 -2.39 5.92
CA TYR A 6 -0.43 -1.72 6.41
C TYR A 6 0.26 -0.97 5.28
N ASP A 7 0.84 0.18 5.63
CA ASP A 7 1.69 0.97 4.75
C ASP A 7 3.03 0.28 4.46
N SER A 8 3.70 0.64 3.36
CA SER A 8 5.00 0.05 2.96
C SER A 8 6.07 0.22 4.03
N ASN A 9 6.05 1.33 4.79
CA ASN A 9 6.99 1.57 5.89
C ASN A 9 6.96 0.49 6.98
N ILE A 10 5.79 -0.15 7.20
CA ILE A 10 5.68 -1.24 8.17
C ILE A 10 6.46 -2.46 7.69
N PHE A 11 6.39 -2.79 6.40
CA PHE A 11 7.14 -3.90 5.79
C PHE A 11 8.64 -3.62 5.69
N ILE A 12 9.04 -2.35 5.53
CA ILE A 12 10.45 -1.94 5.55
C ILE A 12 11.03 -2.06 6.96
N LYS A 13 10.28 -1.62 7.98
CA LYS A 13 10.74 -1.59 9.37
C LYS A 13 10.64 -2.92 10.09
N HIS A 14 9.65 -3.74 9.77
CA HIS A 14 9.34 -4.98 10.46
C HIS A 14 9.39 -6.18 9.53
N LYS A 15 9.90 -7.31 10.04
CA LYS A 15 9.83 -8.58 9.31
C LYS A 15 8.37 -9.00 9.15
N PRO A 16 7.92 -9.46 7.96
CA PRO A 16 6.53 -9.87 7.72
C PRO A 16 6.00 -10.92 8.72
N ALA A 17 6.86 -11.80 9.22
CA ALA A 17 6.51 -12.82 10.22
C ALA A 17 6.03 -12.24 11.57
N HIS A 18 6.27 -10.95 11.85
CA HIS A 18 5.82 -10.28 13.05
C HIS A 18 4.51 -9.51 12.88
N LEU A 19 3.92 -9.51 11.67
CA LEU A 19 2.62 -8.89 11.45
C LEU A 19 1.50 -9.85 11.87
N PRO A 20 0.44 -9.35 12.52
CA PRO A 20 -0.74 -10.15 12.84
C PRO A 20 -1.27 -10.86 11.59
N ALA A 21 -1.65 -12.13 11.71
CA ALA A 21 -2.20 -12.86 10.58
C ALA A 21 -3.55 -12.26 10.11
N GLY A 22 -3.91 -12.50 8.85
CA GLY A 22 -5.24 -12.15 8.33
C GLY A 22 -5.40 -10.70 7.84
N PHE A 23 -4.34 -9.91 7.75
CA PHE A 23 -4.40 -8.59 7.11
C PHE A 23 -4.62 -8.68 5.59
N TYR A 24 -5.00 -7.54 5.01
CA TYR A 24 -5.20 -7.31 3.59
C TYR A 24 -4.00 -6.57 3.00
N MET A 25 -3.58 -6.96 1.80
CA MET A 25 -2.50 -6.29 1.07
C MET A 25 -3.08 -5.25 0.11
N SER A 26 -2.59 -4.02 0.16
CA SER A 26 -2.89 -3.01 -0.86
C SER A 26 -2.03 -3.22 -2.10
N MET A 27 -2.63 -3.15 -3.28
CA MET A 27 -1.90 -3.20 -4.55
C MET A 27 -0.88 -2.07 -4.67
N ILE A 28 -1.19 -0.89 -4.12
CA ILE A 28 -0.29 0.27 -4.12
C ILE A 28 0.94 -0.02 -3.26
N VAL A 29 0.76 -0.58 -2.06
CA VAL A 29 1.86 -0.96 -1.17
C VAL A 29 2.74 -2.02 -1.82
N LEU A 30 2.12 -3.00 -2.48
CA LEU A 30 2.88 -4.01 -3.23
C LEU A 30 3.71 -3.39 -4.36
N HIS A 31 3.16 -2.43 -5.11
CA HIS A 31 3.91 -1.70 -6.15
C HIS A 31 5.10 -0.93 -5.56
N GLU A 32 4.93 -0.26 -4.43
CA GLU A 32 6.02 0.43 -3.73
C GLU A 32 7.13 -0.53 -3.32
N LEU A 33 6.77 -1.71 -2.77
CA LEU A 33 7.73 -2.73 -2.38
C LEU A 33 8.47 -3.32 -3.59
N VAL A 34 7.78 -3.54 -4.71
CA VAL A 34 8.40 -4.03 -5.96
C VAL A 34 9.35 -2.97 -6.52
N ALA A 35 8.94 -1.70 -6.53
CA ALA A 35 9.80 -0.60 -6.97
C ALA A 35 11.06 -0.44 -6.10
N GLY A 36 10.96 -0.77 -4.80
CA GLY A 36 12.08 -0.78 -3.86
C GLY A 36 12.86 -2.10 -3.79
N ALA A 37 12.51 -3.12 -4.58
CA ALA A 37 13.18 -4.42 -4.54
C ALA A 37 14.63 -4.33 -5.05
N ARG A 38 15.56 -4.96 -4.33
CA ARG A 38 17.01 -4.84 -4.62
C ARG A 38 17.50 -5.76 -5.73
N ASP A 39 16.79 -6.86 -5.96
CA ASP A 39 17.18 -7.89 -6.92
C ASP A 39 15.97 -8.68 -7.42
N ALA A 40 16.22 -9.55 -8.42
CA ALA A 40 15.20 -10.38 -9.03
C ALA A 40 14.60 -11.44 -8.08
N THR A 41 15.31 -11.83 -7.03
CA THR A 41 14.79 -12.77 -6.01
C THR A 41 13.71 -12.09 -5.19
N ALA A 42 13.99 -10.87 -4.70
CA ALA A 42 13.02 -10.07 -3.96
C ALA A 42 11.75 -9.77 -4.80
N THR A 43 11.91 -9.48 -6.10
CA THR A 43 10.76 -9.29 -6.99
C THR A 43 9.92 -10.56 -7.13
N LYS A 44 10.55 -11.75 -7.23
CA LYS A 44 9.82 -13.03 -7.28
C LYS A 44 9.08 -13.35 -5.98
N GLU A 45 9.66 -13.03 -4.83
CA GLU A 45 8.97 -13.19 -3.53
C GLU A 45 7.73 -12.30 -3.44
N LEU A 46 7.83 -11.06 -3.90
CA LEU A 46 6.70 -10.13 -3.95
C LEU A 46 5.63 -10.56 -4.98
N GLU A 47 6.05 -11.15 -6.10
CA GLU A 47 5.11 -11.76 -7.06
C GLU A 47 4.38 -12.96 -6.44
N ALA A 48 5.07 -13.80 -5.66
CA ALA A 48 4.43 -14.87 -4.92
C ALA A 48 3.42 -14.31 -3.90
N ALA A 49 3.77 -13.23 -3.19
CA ALA A 49 2.86 -12.55 -2.28
C ALA A 49 1.61 -12.02 -3.01
N TYR A 50 1.78 -11.35 -4.16
CA TYR A 50 0.68 -10.90 -5.02
C TYR A 50 -0.30 -12.04 -5.34
N GLN A 51 0.21 -13.16 -5.85
CA GLN A 51 -0.61 -14.31 -6.22
C GLN A 51 -1.34 -14.90 -5.01
N ASN A 52 -0.68 -14.96 -3.85
CA ASN A 52 -1.27 -15.48 -2.63
C ASN A 52 -2.40 -14.60 -2.10
N TYR A 53 -2.19 -13.28 -2.03
CA TYR A 53 -3.23 -12.34 -1.58
C TYR A 53 -4.40 -12.25 -2.56
N LYS A 54 -4.12 -12.33 -3.87
CA LYS A 54 -5.15 -12.38 -4.92
C LYS A 54 -6.03 -13.63 -4.77
N ARG A 55 -5.44 -14.82 -4.69
CA ARG A 55 -6.18 -16.08 -4.53
C ARG A 55 -6.96 -16.15 -3.22
N ALA A 56 -6.43 -15.54 -2.16
CA ALA A 56 -7.10 -15.49 -0.87
C ALA A 56 -8.15 -14.37 -0.75
N GLU A 57 -8.47 -13.65 -1.83
CA GLU A 57 -9.41 -12.50 -1.84
C GLU A 57 -9.07 -11.43 -0.79
N ARG A 58 -7.77 -11.27 -0.52
CA ARG A 58 -7.22 -10.31 0.45
C ARG A 58 -6.31 -9.26 -0.19
N LEU A 59 -6.31 -9.19 -1.52
CA LEU A 59 -5.68 -8.11 -2.27
C LEU A 59 -6.71 -6.99 -2.50
N LEU A 60 -6.41 -5.80 -1.99
CA LEU A 60 -7.19 -4.60 -2.24
C LEU A 60 -6.63 -3.91 -3.49
N VAL A 61 -7.42 -3.89 -4.55
CA VAL A 61 -7.08 -3.26 -5.82
C VAL A 61 -7.95 -2.02 -5.95
N PRO A 62 -7.36 -0.80 -6.02
CA PRO A 62 -8.13 0.41 -6.18
C PRO A 62 -8.96 0.40 -7.46
N ASP A 63 -10.21 0.83 -7.36
CA ASP A 63 -11.08 1.05 -8.50
C ASP A 63 -11.09 2.52 -8.95
N THR A 64 -12.01 2.86 -9.86
CA THR A 64 -12.07 4.20 -10.45
C THR A 64 -12.47 5.24 -9.40
N GLU A 65 -13.39 4.88 -8.51
CA GLU A 65 -13.87 5.71 -7.42
C GLU A 65 -12.76 5.98 -6.40
N ASP A 66 -11.96 4.96 -6.05
CA ASP A 66 -10.80 5.12 -5.18
C ASP A 66 -9.81 6.16 -5.75
N TRP A 67 -9.51 6.08 -7.05
CA TRP A 67 -8.63 7.04 -7.73
C TRP A 67 -9.18 8.46 -7.74
N TRP A 68 -10.49 8.60 -7.96
CA TRP A 68 -11.15 9.91 -7.86
C TRP A 68 -11.03 10.49 -6.44
N GLN A 69 -11.26 9.66 -5.42
CA GLN A 69 -11.16 10.06 -4.02
C GLN A 69 -9.75 10.50 -3.64
N VAL A 70 -8.73 9.78 -4.12
CA VAL A 70 -7.32 10.17 -3.97
C VAL A 70 -7.10 11.59 -4.52
N GLY A 71 -7.60 11.89 -5.72
CA GLY A 71 -7.50 13.22 -6.32
C GLY A 71 -8.11 14.33 -5.45
N LEU A 72 -9.29 14.09 -4.88
CA LEU A 72 -9.94 15.02 -3.96
C LEU A 72 -9.13 15.24 -2.68
N ILE A 73 -8.60 14.17 -2.08
CA ILE A 73 -7.77 14.23 -0.89
C ILE A 73 -6.48 15.02 -1.16
N LEU A 74 -5.80 14.74 -2.27
CA LEU A 74 -4.58 15.46 -2.65
C LEU A 74 -4.82 16.95 -2.86
N ASN A 75 -5.90 17.32 -3.55
CA ASN A 75 -6.30 18.72 -3.72
C ASN A 75 -6.58 19.41 -2.37
N ALA A 76 -7.27 18.73 -1.45
CA ALA A 76 -7.54 19.27 -0.11
C ALA A 76 -6.25 19.48 0.69
N LEU A 77 -5.33 18.51 0.66
CA LEU A 77 -4.02 18.60 1.34
C LEU A 77 -3.17 19.74 0.78
N GLN A 78 -3.15 19.93 -0.55
CA GLN A 78 -2.42 21.03 -1.18
C GLN A 78 -2.98 22.39 -0.78
N ARG A 79 -4.30 22.57 -0.79
CA ARG A 79 -4.95 23.80 -0.34
C ARG A 79 -4.66 24.11 1.13
N GLY A 80 -4.77 23.11 2.00
CA GLY A 80 -4.45 23.26 3.42
C GLY A 80 -2.98 23.60 3.68
N ARG A 81 -2.06 23.08 2.85
CA ARG A 81 -0.62 23.41 2.93
C ARG A 81 -0.34 24.85 2.49
N ASN A 82 -1.01 25.33 1.45
CA ASN A 82 -0.87 26.70 0.97
C ASN A 82 -1.41 27.73 1.97
N GLN A 83 -2.43 27.39 2.74
CA GLN A 83 -2.97 28.25 3.81
C GLN A 83 -2.07 28.34 5.05
N ARG A 84 -1.14 27.39 5.24
CA ARG A 84 -0.25 27.30 6.42
C ARG A 84 1.16 27.83 6.20
N ARG A 85 1.50 28.31 5.00
CA ARG A 85 2.78 29.01 4.79
C ARG A 85 2.62 30.44 5.34
N PRO A 86 3.34 30.85 6.40
CA PRO A 86 3.47 32.27 6.70
C PRO A 86 4.23 32.91 5.54
N GLY A 87 3.68 34.02 5.02
CA GLY A 87 4.38 34.88 4.08
C GLY A 87 5.60 35.53 4.71
#